data_AF-H9FDE9-F1
#
_entry.id   AF-H9FDE9-F1
#
_cell.length_a   1.000
_cell.length_b   1.000
_cell.length_c   1.000
_cell.angle_alpha   90.00
_cell.angle_beta   90.00
_cell.angle_gamma   90.00
#
_symmetry.space_group_name_H-M   'P 1'
#
loop_
_entity.id
_entity.type
_entity.pdbx_description
1 polymer ?
#
loop_
_entity_poly.entity_id
_entity_poly.type
_entity_poly.pdbx_seq_one_letter_code
_entity_poly.pdbx_strand_id
1 'polypeptide(L)'
;GKSIGLWNYIEREGKCHGCFGSSQNEDASFHFDGSGYSVVEKSLPATVTQIIMLFNTFSPNGLLLYLGSYGIRDFLSIELFHGRVKVT
;
A
#
# COMPACT_ATOMS: atom_id res chain seq x y z
N GLY A 1 5.66 -10.47 -17.45
CA GLY A 1 4.46 -10.17 -18.26
C GLY A 1 3.58 -9.19 -17.52
N LYS A 2 2.59 -8.58 -18.18
CA LYS A 2 1.59 -7.69 -17.55
C LYS A 2 0.20 -8.28 -17.74
N SER A 3 -0.66 -8.15 -16.72
CA SER A 3 -2.07 -8.55 -16.85
C SER A 3 -2.78 -7.62 -17.83
N ILE A 4 -3.68 -8.17 -18.64
CA ILE A 4 -4.49 -7.42 -19.61
C ILE A 4 -5.65 -6.69 -18.92
N GLY A 5 -6.18 -7.26 -17.83
CA GLY A 5 -7.41 -6.80 -17.19
C GLY A 5 -8.62 -7.11 -18.06
N LEU A 6 -9.14 -8.35 -17.96
CA LEU A 6 -10.18 -8.89 -18.85
C LEU A 6 -11.49 -8.07 -18.88
N TRP A 7 -11.71 -7.21 -17.88
CA TRP A 7 -12.88 -6.34 -17.75
C TRP A 7 -12.66 -4.90 -18.26
N ASN A 8 -11.47 -4.59 -18.80
CA ASN A 8 -11.12 -3.27 -19.32
C ASN A 8 -11.16 -3.24 -20.86
N TYR A 9 -12.30 -3.61 -21.45
CA TYR A 9 -12.53 -3.58 -22.91
C TYR A 9 -13.05 -2.21 -23.37
N ILE A 10 -12.82 -1.86 -24.65
CA ILE A 10 -13.38 -0.62 -25.25
C ILE A 10 -14.86 -0.83 -25.64
N GLU A 11 -15.19 -1.98 -26.23
CA GLU A 11 -16.53 -2.34 -26.67
C GLU A 11 -16.85 -3.79 -26.31
N ARG A 12 -18.15 -4.13 -26.24
CA ARG A 12 -18.63 -5.46 -25.87
C ARG A 12 -19.99 -5.77 -26.46
N GLU A 13 -20.13 -6.97 -27.00
CA GLU A 13 -21.39 -7.54 -27.47
C GLU A 13 -21.85 -8.71 -26.57
N GLY A 14 -23.18 -8.92 -26.44
CA GLY A 14 -23.76 -10.05 -25.69
C GLY A 14 -24.00 -9.77 -24.19
N LYS A 15 -23.96 -10.81 -23.32
CA LYS A 15 -24.08 -10.72 -21.85
C LYS A 15 -22.83 -11.30 -21.17
N CYS A 16 -22.49 -10.83 -19.97
CA CYS A 16 -21.36 -11.33 -19.18
C CYS A 16 -21.80 -11.82 -17.80
N HIS A 17 -21.03 -12.75 -17.22
CA HIS A 17 -21.17 -13.20 -15.83
C HIS A 17 -19.78 -13.47 -15.25
N GLY A 18 -19.65 -13.32 -13.93
CA GLY A 18 -18.43 -13.69 -13.20
C GLY A 18 -18.45 -15.16 -12.78
N CYS A 19 -17.27 -15.69 -12.46
CA CYS A 19 -17.08 -16.97 -11.79
C CYS A 19 -15.94 -16.84 -10.76
N PHE A 20 -15.77 -17.84 -9.90
CA PHE A 20 -14.71 -17.82 -8.90
C PHE A 20 -13.33 -17.87 -9.56
N GLY A 21 -12.41 -17.03 -9.07
CA GLY A 21 -11.01 -17.05 -9.48
C GLY A 21 -10.29 -18.30 -8.97
N SER A 22 -9.19 -18.66 -9.63
CA SER A 22 -8.39 -19.83 -9.27
C SER A 22 -7.47 -19.63 -8.06
N SER A 23 -7.14 -18.38 -7.73
CA SER A 23 -6.17 -18.06 -6.67
C SER A 23 -6.80 -18.16 -5.28
N GLN A 24 -6.10 -18.84 -4.38
CA GLN A 24 -6.34 -18.75 -2.94
C GLN A 24 -5.45 -17.63 -2.39
N ASN A 25 -6.03 -16.67 -1.67
CA ASN A 25 -5.27 -15.59 -1.05
C ASN A 25 -4.56 -16.12 0.20
N GLU A 26 -3.40 -15.54 0.52
CA GLU A 26 -2.78 -15.71 1.83
C GLU A 26 -3.57 -14.93 2.89
N ASP A 27 -3.83 -15.54 4.05
CA ASP A 27 -4.85 -15.08 4.99
C ASP A 27 -4.55 -13.76 5.74
N ALA A 28 -3.40 -13.09 5.52
CA ALA A 28 -3.04 -11.88 6.29
C ALA A 28 -2.05 -10.89 5.62
N SER A 29 -2.05 -10.73 4.29
CA SER A 29 -1.18 -9.75 3.61
C SER A 29 -1.95 -8.70 2.79
N PHE A 30 -1.39 -7.49 2.69
CA PHE A 30 -1.89 -6.42 1.85
C PHE A 30 -0.85 -6.09 0.77
N HIS A 31 -1.28 -6.06 -0.49
CA HIS A 31 -0.40 -5.77 -1.62
C HIS A 31 -0.61 -4.33 -2.13
N PHE A 32 0.51 -3.63 -2.34
CA PHE A 32 0.55 -2.31 -2.97
C PHE A 32 1.34 -2.44 -4.28
N ASP A 33 0.72 -2.09 -5.39
CA ASP A 33 1.33 -2.12 -6.73
C ASP A 33 2.09 -0.81 -7.08
N GLY A 34 2.04 0.17 -6.17
CA GLY A 34 2.69 1.47 -6.30
C GLY A 34 1.81 2.57 -6.91
N SER A 35 0.53 2.32 -7.22
CA SER A 35 -0.35 3.34 -7.80
C SER A 35 -1.12 4.18 -6.78
N GLY A 36 -0.98 3.90 -5.48
CA GLY A 36 -1.79 4.54 -4.43
C GLY A 36 -1.27 4.28 -3.02
N TYR A 37 -2.13 4.54 -2.03
CA TYR A 37 -1.81 4.45 -0.60
C TYR A 37 -3.07 4.12 0.22
N SER A 38 -2.86 3.78 1.49
CA SER A 38 -3.93 3.59 2.48
C SER A 38 -3.81 4.62 3.59
N VAL A 39 -4.94 5.11 4.10
CA VAL A 39 -5.00 6.07 5.22
C VAL A 39 -5.61 5.40 6.44
N VAL A 40 -5.00 5.62 7.60
CA VAL A 40 -5.51 5.17 8.90
C VAL A 40 -5.53 6.35 9.85
N GLU A 41 -6.65 6.54 10.54
CA GLU A 41 -6.80 7.59 11.54
C GLU A 41 -6.50 7.04 12.94
N LYS A 42 -5.61 7.71 13.67
CA LYS A 42 -5.25 7.33 15.04
C LYS A 42 -4.86 8.54 15.87
N SER A 43 -5.44 8.65 17.07
CA SER A 43 -4.96 9.58 18.09
C SER A 43 -3.72 9.00 18.78
N LEU A 44 -2.63 9.76 18.77
CA LEU A 44 -1.35 9.41 19.38
C LEU A 44 -0.99 10.41 20.48
N PRO A 45 -0.41 9.96 21.61
CA PRO A 45 0.09 10.88 22.61
C PRO A 45 1.34 11.60 22.10
N ALA A 46 1.46 12.90 22.42
CA ALA A 46 2.58 13.74 21.97
C ALA A 46 3.94 13.37 22.58
N THR A 47 3.98 12.52 23.60
CA THR A 47 5.18 12.20 24.37
C THR A 47 5.91 10.94 23.90
N VAL A 48 5.18 9.91 23.47
CA VAL A 48 5.76 8.60 23.07
C VAL A 48 4.95 8.01 21.93
N THR A 49 5.60 7.63 20.84
CA THR A 49 4.99 6.92 19.72
C THR A 49 5.67 5.56 19.53
N GLN A 50 4.88 4.49 19.47
CA GLN A 50 5.35 3.13 19.19
C GLN A 50 4.70 2.63 17.90
N ILE A 51 5.52 2.19 16.94
CA ILE A 51 5.08 1.72 15.63
C ILE A 51 5.65 0.32 15.39
N ILE A 52 4.81 -0.60 14.96
CA ILE A 52 5.18 -1.95 14.56
C ILE A 52 4.59 -2.18 13.16
N MET A 53 5.44 -2.57 12.22
CA MET A 53 5.05 -2.86 10.84
C MET A 53 5.88 -4.04 10.33
N LEU A 54 5.25 -4.90 9.53
CA LEU A 54 5.89 -5.97 8.79
C LEU A 54 5.74 -5.65 7.30
N PHE A 55 6.82 -5.78 6.52
CA PHE A 55 6.78 -5.54 5.08
C PHE A 55 7.67 -6.54 4.35
N ASN A 56 7.33 -6.82 3.09
CA ASN A 56 8.12 -7.63 2.17
C ASN A 56 8.09 -6.98 0.79
N THR A 57 9.26 -6.64 0.23
CA THR A 57 9.34 -5.95 -1.07
C THR A 57 10.68 -6.20 -1.77
N PHE A 58 10.66 -6.14 -3.10
CA PHE A 58 11.85 -6.11 -3.95
C PHE A 58 12.27 -4.67 -4.33
N SER A 59 11.42 -3.67 -4.06
CA SER A 59 11.69 -2.28 -4.43
C SER A 59 12.75 -1.67 -3.50
N PRO A 60 13.86 -1.11 -4.02
CA PRO A 60 14.91 -0.53 -3.19
C PRO A 60 14.52 0.83 -2.60
N ASN A 61 13.48 1.47 -3.15
CA ASN A 61 13.00 2.77 -2.69
C ASN A 61 11.46 2.73 -2.58
N GLY A 62 10.92 3.36 -1.54
CA GLY A 62 9.48 3.45 -1.34
C GLY A 62 9.12 3.99 0.05
N LEU A 63 8.01 4.72 0.12
CA LEU A 63 7.45 5.20 1.37
C LEU A 63 6.61 4.08 2.02
N LEU A 64 6.90 3.74 3.28
CA LEU A 64 6.16 2.73 4.04
C LEU A 64 5.13 3.36 4.97
N LEU A 65 5.51 4.46 5.65
CA LEU A 65 4.63 5.19 6.55
C LEU A 65 4.93 6.69 6.47
N TYR A 66 3.87 7.49 6.47
CA TYR A 66 3.96 8.93 6.68
C TYR A 66 2.91 9.36 7.70
N LEU A 67 3.36 9.96 8.79
CA LEU A 67 2.51 10.57 9.81
C LEU A 67 2.76 12.08 9.77
N GLY A 68 1.72 12.83 9.47
CA GLY A 68 1.74 14.28 9.49
C GLY A 68 0.33 14.83 9.69
N SER A 69 0.25 16.05 10.20
CA SER A 69 -1.02 16.75 10.37
C SER A 69 -1.05 17.99 9.50
N TYR A 70 -2.20 18.28 8.91
CA TYR A 70 -2.40 19.52 8.17
C TYR A 70 -2.15 20.73 9.10
N GLY A 71 -1.34 21.68 8.65
CA GLY A 71 -1.02 22.90 9.40
C GLY A 71 0.05 22.75 10.48
N ILE A 72 0.58 21.55 10.73
CA ILE A 72 1.69 21.30 11.67
C ILE A 72 2.92 20.85 10.86
N ARG A 73 4.11 21.35 11.22
CA ARG A 73 5.37 21.01 10.52
C ARG A 73 5.96 19.68 10.97
N ASP A 74 5.64 19.25 12.18
CA ASP A 74 6.12 17.99 12.74
C ASP A 74 5.56 16.82 11.92
N PHE A 75 6.46 15.91 11.55
CA PHE A 75 6.14 14.70 10.81
C PHE A 75 7.05 13.56 11.27
N LEU A 76 6.65 12.34 10.93
CA LEU A 76 7.46 11.14 11.02
C LEU A 76 7.31 10.37 9.70
N SER A 77 8.42 9.91 9.13
CA SER A 77 8.38 9.00 7.98
C SER A 77 9.23 7.76 8.19
N ILE A 78 8.77 6.65 7.63
CA ILE A 78 9.53 5.40 7.51
C ILE A 78 9.55 5.06 6.02
N GLU A 79 10.74 4.93 5.46
CA GLU A 79 10.96 4.71 4.03
C GLU A 79 12.10 3.72 3.78
N LEU A 80 12.14 3.20 2.56
CA LEU A 80 13.30 2.53 2.01
C LEU A 80 14.09 3.50 1.14
N PHE A 81 15.40 3.56 1.36
CA PHE A 81 16.33 4.31 0.53
C PHE A 81 17.54 3.43 0.20
N HIS A 82 17.72 3.08 -1.07
CA HIS A 82 18.74 2.14 -1.53
C HIS A 82 18.72 0.80 -0.76
N GLY A 83 17.52 0.25 -0.54
CA GLY A 83 17.30 -1.02 0.14
C GLY A 83 17.49 -0.98 1.65
N ARG A 84 17.80 0.18 2.24
CA ARG A 84 17.94 0.38 3.68
C ARG A 84 16.71 1.06 4.25
N VAL A 85 16.31 0.64 5.43
CA VAL A 85 15.27 1.31 6.21
C VAL A 85 15.82 2.64 6.72
N LYS A 86 15.08 3.72 6.47
CA LYS A 86 15.36 5.06 6.96
C LYS A 86 14.14 5.58 7.73
N VAL A 87 14.41 6.20 8.87
CA VAL A 87 13.42 6.90 9.69
C VAL A 87 13.80 8.38 9.72
N THR A 88 12.84 9.26 9.45
CA THR A 88 13.01 10.73 9.50
C THR A 88 11.99 11.33 10.44
#